data_AF-A0A914WX70-F1
#
_entry.id   AF-A0A914WX70-F1
#
_cell.length_a   1.000
_cell.length_b   1.000
_cell.length_c   1.000
_cell.angle_alpha   90.00
_cell.angle_beta   90.00
_cell.angle_gamma   90.00
#
_symmetry.space_group_name_H-M   'P 1'
#
loop_
_entity.id
_entity.type
_entity.pdbx_description
1 polymer ?
#
loop_
_entity_poly.entity_id
_entity_poly.type
_entity_poly.pdbx_seq_one_letter_code
_entity_poly.pdbx_strand_id
1 'polypeptide(L)'
;MANSFLRVLFIGVQLITIALADLSDSNIISVVNQMRQQDVNAAKAGDIVVNYQNQASHSNFDHDNAPQPFFTHVNENLFNGPTYQAYLKLVALFVTPDVFVPEPVTTAQTAAGYAFIDSISTTGPFQTMWSFLSSNGRFTDGDL
;
A
#
# COMPACT_ATOMS: atom_id res chain seq x y z
N MET A 1 -26.78 51.58 -10.84
CA MET A 1 -25.82 50.76 -10.08
C MET A 1 -26.47 49.42 -9.71
N ALA A 2 -26.54 48.45 -10.62
CA ALA A 2 -27.24 47.18 -10.32
C ALA A 2 -26.74 45.94 -11.11
N ASN A 3 -25.52 45.97 -11.68
CA ASN A 3 -25.01 44.87 -12.51
C ASN A 3 -23.71 44.22 -12.00
N SER A 4 -23.34 44.42 -10.72
CA SER A 4 -22.07 43.89 -10.18
C SER A 4 -22.22 42.88 -9.04
N PHE A 5 -23.44 42.55 -8.60
CA PHE A 5 -23.66 41.61 -7.50
C PHE A 5 -24.01 40.19 -7.96
N LEU A 6 -24.47 39.99 -9.20
CA LEU A 6 -24.90 38.67 -9.68
C LEU A 6 -23.75 37.81 -10.25
N ARG A 7 -22.58 38.39 -10.52
CA ARG A 7 -21.40 37.64 -11.03
C ARG A 7 -20.55 36.99 -9.95
N VAL A 8 -20.61 37.50 -8.72
CA VAL A 8 -19.85 36.93 -7.58
C VAL A 8 -20.54 35.66 -7.05
N LEU A 9 -21.87 35.56 -7.18
CA LEU A 9 -22.61 34.39 -6.71
C LEU A 9 -22.43 33.15 -7.62
N PHE A 10 -22.15 33.33 -8.92
CA PHE A 10 -21.88 32.21 -9.83
C PHE A 10 -20.44 31.68 -9.77
N ILE A 11 -19.47 32.49 -9.34
CA ILE A 11 -18.09 32.03 -9.10
C ILE A 11 -18.00 31.31 -7.74
N GLY A 12 -18.81 31.71 -6.75
CA GLY A 12 -18.87 31.06 -5.44
C GLY A 12 -19.47 29.64 -5.44
N VAL A 13 -20.30 29.28 -6.43
CA VAL A 13 -20.92 27.95 -6.50
C VAL A 13 -20.07 26.95 -7.30
N GLN A 14 -19.25 27.40 -8.26
CA GLN A 14 -18.33 26.50 -8.97
C GLN A 14 -17.14 26.06 -8.11
N LEU A 15 -16.72 26.87 -7.12
CA LEU A 15 -15.59 26.55 -6.24
C LEU A 15 -15.94 25.61 -5.06
N ILE A 16 -17.21 25.34 -4.80
CA ILE A 16 -17.66 24.37 -3.77
C ILE A 16 -18.34 23.15 -4.43
N THR A 17 -18.14 22.96 -5.74
CA THR A 17 -18.48 21.70 -6.43
C THR A 17 -17.22 20.90 -6.79
N ILE A 18 -16.13 21.04 -6.03
CA ILE A 18 -15.34 19.85 -5.69
C ILE A 18 -16.17 19.12 -4.62
N ALA A 19 -17.38 18.71 -5.01
CA ALA A 19 -18.05 17.64 -4.33
C ALA A 19 -17.03 16.52 -4.34
N LEU A 20 -16.68 16.03 -3.16
CA LEU A 20 -16.05 14.73 -2.95
C LEU A 20 -16.91 13.73 -3.71
N ALA A 21 -16.70 13.59 -5.02
CA ALA A 21 -17.33 12.55 -5.79
C ALA A 21 -16.89 11.27 -5.11
N ASP A 22 -17.88 10.51 -4.65
CA ASP A 22 -17.58 9.25 -4.00
C ASP A 22 -16.80 8.41 -5.02
N LEU A 23 -15.64 7.91 -4.59
CA LEU A 23 -14.81 7.14 -5.50
C LEU A 23 -15.54 5.83 -5.75
N SER A 24 -16.03 5.64 -6.98
CA SER A 24 -16.73 4.41 -7.30
C SER A 24 -15.76 3.22 -7.28
N ASP A 25 -16.28 2.03 -7.01
CA ASP A 25 -15.52 0.78 -7.11
C ASP A 25 -14.82 0.66 -8.47
N SER A 26 -15.45 1.15 -9.55
CA SER A 26 -14.84 1.15 -10.88
C SER A 26 -13.57 2.01 -10.97
N ASN A 27 -13.54 3.14 -10.25
CA ASN A 27 -12.35 4.00 -10.19
C ASN A 27 -11.24 3.30 -9.38
N ILE A 28 -11.59 2.65 -8.27
CA ILE A 28 -10.65 1.91 -7.43
C ILE A 28 -10.07 0.71 -8.19
N ILE A 29 -10.91 -0.09 -8.86
CA ILE A 29 -10.46 -1.21 -9.70
C ILE A 29 -9.52 -0.72 -10.80
N SER A 30 -9.84 0.40 -11.46
CA SER A 30 -9.01 0.97 -12.51
C SER A 30 -7.63 1.36 -11.99
N VAL A 31 -7.55 2.13 -10.90
CA VAL A 31 -6.26 2.58 -10.36
C VAL A 31 -5.43 1.42 -9.80
N VAL A 32 -6.04 0.45 -9.12
CA VAL A 32 -5.32 -0.73 -8.61
C VAL A 32 -4.76 -1.57 -9.75
N ASN A 33 -5.50 -1.73 -10.85
CA ASN A 33 -4.97 -2.40 -12.04
C ASN A 33 -3.79 -1.63 -12.67
N GLN A 34 -3.84 -0.30 -12.68
CA GLN A 34 -2.73 0.53 -13.13
C GLN A 34 -1.51 0.39 -12.20
N MET A 35 -1.72 0.42 -10.88
CA MET A 35 -0.66 0.17 -9.89
C MET A 35 0.03 -1.19 -10.16
N ARG A 36 -0.76 -2.25 -10.36
CA ARG A 36 -0.24 -3.59 -10.66
C ARG A 36 0.59 -3.62 -11.95
N GLN A 37 0.18 -2.90 -12.99
CA GLN A 37 0.93 -2.82 -14.25
C GLN A 37 2.26 -2.08 -14.10
N GLN A 38 2.34 -1.14 -13.16
CA GLN A 38 3.54 -0.35 -12.90
C GLN A 38 4.46 -0.97 -11.83
N ASP A 39 4.05 -2.09 -11.22
CA ASP A 39 4.85 -2.77 -10.21
C ASP A 39 6.01 -3.56 -10.84
N VAL A 40 7.08 -2.85 -11.18
CA VAL A 40 8.31 -3.44 -11.71
C VAL A 40 9.09 -4.26 -10.67
N ASN A 41 8.78 -4.08 -9.38
CA ASN A 41 9.42 -4.78 -8.27
C ASN A 41 8.69 -6.10 -7.93
N ALA A 42 7.52 -6.34 -8.53
CA ALA A 42 6.75 -7.56 -8.31
C ALA A 42 7.55 -8.82 -8.68
N ALA A 43 7.40 -9.86 -7.87
CA ALA A 43 7.88 -11.19 -8.20
C ALA A 43 7.27 -11.67 -9.52
N LYS A 44 8.10 -12.20 -10.40
CA LYS A 44 7.70 -12.73 -11.71
C LYS A 44 7.36 -14.21 -11.58
N ALA A 45 6.77 -14.75 -12.65
CA ALA A 45 6.50 -16.18 -12.73
C ALA A 45 7.80 -16.97 -12.49
N GLY A 46 7.78 -17.88 -11.51
CA GLY A 46 8.93 -18.69 -11.11
C GLY A 46 9.78 -18.11 -9.98
N ASP A 47 9.69 -16.81 -9.68
CA ASP A 47 10.40 -16.22 -8.53
C ASP A 47 9.85 -16.73 -7.19
N ILE A 48 8.60 -17.20 -7.17
CA ILE A 48 7.95 -17.78 -6.00
C ILE A 48 7.30 -19.10 -6.45
N VAL A 49 7.61 -20.18 -5.74
CA VAL A 49 6.95 -21.48 -5.91
C VAL A 49 6.32 -21.90 -4.58
N VAL A 50 5.01 -22.10 -4.61
CA VAL A 50 4.22 -22.45 -3.42
C VAL A 50 3.70 -23.88 -3.51
N ASN A 51 3.58 -24.51 -2.34
CA ASN A 51 2.96 -25.81 -2.14
C ASN A 51 1.67 -25.62 -1.31
N TYR A 52 0.54 -25.51 -2.00
CA TYR A 52 -0.77 -25.27 -1.37
C TYR A 52 -1.25 -26.44 -0.51
N GLN A 53 -0.76 -27.66 -0.75
CA GLN A 53 -1.15 -28.88 -0.03
C GLN A 53 -2.68 -29.06 0.02
N ASN A 54 -3.23 -29.63 1.09
CA ASN A 54 -4.67 -29.83 1.24
C ASN A 54 -5.32 -28.71 2.07
N GLN A 55 -6.63 -28.56 1.89
CA GLN A 55 -7.43 -27.59 2.64
C GLN A 55 -7.32 -27.82 4.15
N ALA A 56 -7.21 -26.74 4.91
CA ALA A 56 -7.29 -26.79 6.38
C ALA A 56 -8.57 -27.49 6.82
N SER A 57 -8.44 -28.38 7.81
CA SER A 57 -9.57 -29.15 8.34
C SER A 57 -10.55 -28.24 9.09
N HIS A 58 -11.86 -28.45 8.87
CA HIS A 58 -12.93 -27.69 9.54
C HIS A 58 -13.52 -28.43 10.75
N SER A 59 -13.11 -29.67 10.98
CA SER A 59 -13.71 -30.56 11.99
C SER A 59 -12.71 -31.42 12.77
N ASN A 60 -11.47 -31.52 12.29
CA ASN A 60 -10.38 -32.23 12.96
C ASN A 60 -9.17 -31.30 13.07
N PHE A 61 -9.05 -30.60 14.19
CA PHE A 61 -8.00 -29.62 14.45
C PHE A 61 -6.68 -30.25 14.93
N ASP A 62 -6.69 -31.54 15.27
CA ASP A 62 -5.51 -32.27 15.73
C ASP A 62 -4.71 -32.90 14.57
N HIS A 63 -5.16 -32.71 13.33
CA HIS A 63 -4.49 -33.22 12.13
C HIS A 63 -4.09 -32.08 11.19
N ASP A 64 -2.79 -31.99 10.92
CA ASP A 64 -2.25 -31.04 9.95
C ASP A 64 -2.36 -31.60 8.52
N ASN A 65 -3.24 -30.99 7.74
CA ASN A 65 -3.46 -31.30 6.32
C ASN A 65 -2.42 -30.66 5.39
N ALA A 66 -1.53 -29.80 5.91
CA ALA A 66 -0.52 -29.08 5.16
C ALA A 66 0.87 -29.12 5.86
N PRO A 67 1.41 -30.32 6.16
CA PRO A 67 2.61 -30.48 6.99
C PRO A 67 3.92 -30.01 6.35
N GLN A 68 3.95 -29.68 5.07
CA GLN A 68 5.13 -29.19 4.35
C GLN A 68 5.19 -27.66 4.36
N PRO A 69 6.36 -27.06 4.12
CA PRO A 69 6.47 -25.61 3.96
C PRO A 69 5.62 -25.09 2.80
N PHE A 70 4.95 -23.94 3.00
CA PHE A 70 4.16 -23.30 1.95
C PHE A 70 5.04 -22.76 0.82
N PHE A 71 6.14 -22.07 1.13
CA PHE A 71 7.13 -21.66 0.14
C PHE A 71 8.13 -22.78 -0.07
N THR A 72 8.18 -23.31 -1.29
CA THR A 72 9.18 -24.32 -1.69
C THR A 72 10.36 -23.67 -2.41
N HIS A 73 10.16 -22.49 -2.98
CA HIS A 73 11.21 -21.66 -3.54
C HIS A 73 10.81 -20.18 -3.47
N VAL A 74 11.79 -19.34 -3.15
CA VAL A 74 11.75 -17.89 -3.32
C VAL A 74 13.07 -17.46 -3.93
N ASN A 75 13.03 -16.66 -5.00
CA ASN A 75 14.21 -16.05 -5.58
C ASN A 75 14.71 -14.93 -4.66
N GLU A 76 15.70 -15.24 -3.83
CA GLU A 76 16.24 -14.29 -2.84
C GLU A 76 16.88 -13.06 -3.48
N ASN A 77 17.17 -13.06 -4.79
CA ASN A 77 17.62 -11.86 -5.48
C ASN A 77 16.59 -10.72 -5.45
N LEU A 78 15.30 -11.03 -5.27
CA LEU A 78 14.26 -10.02 -5.05
C LEU A 78 14.56 -9.16 -3.82
N PHE A 79 15.20 -9.75 -2.79
CA PHE A 79 15.53 -9.06 -1.54
C PHE A 79 16.63 -8.01 -1.70
N ASN A 80 17.33 -8.00 -2.83
CA ASN A 80 18.32 -6.98 -3.16
C ASN A 80 17.68 -5.68 -3.67
N GLY A 81 16.37 -5.69 -3.98
CA GLY A 81 15.64 -4.50 -4.37
C GLY A 81 15.55 -3.48 -3.22
N PRO A 82 15.58 -2.16 -3.52
CA PRO A 82 15.61 -1.12 -2.48
C PRO A 82 14.40 -1.19 -1.54
N THR A 83 13.22 -1.50 -2.08
CA THR A 83 11.98 -1.61 -1.29
C THR A 83 11.99 -2.82 -0.35
N TYR A 84 12.47 -3.98 -0.81
CA TYR A 84 12.63 -5.16 0.04
C TYR A 84 13.70 -4.93 1.11
N GLN A 85 14.84 -4.31 0.78
CA GLN A 85 15.87 -4.00 1.78
C GLN A 85 15.36 -3.03 2.85
N ALA A 86 14.66 -1.97 2.45
CA ALA A 86 14.07 -1.03 3.40
C ALA A 86 13.01 -1.69 4.28
N TYR A 87 12.16 -2.55 3.70
CA TYR A 87 11.17 -3.33 4.44
C TYR A 87 11.82 -4.31 5.43
N LEU A 88 12.79 -5.12 4.98
CA LEU A 88 13.51 -6.08 5.82
C LEU A 88 14.23 -5.38 6.99
N LYS A 89 14.83 -4.22 6.74
CA LYS A 89 15.45 -3.39 7.78
C LYS A 89 14.42 -2.89 8.80
N LEU A 90 13.23 -2.50 8.35
CA LEU A 90 12.16 -2.05 9.23
C LEU A 90 11.63 -3.19 10.09
N VAL A 91 11.24 -4.32 9.49
CA VAL A 91 10.64 -5.44 10.24
C VAL A 91 11.62 -6.10 11.21
N ALA A 92 12.93 -6.07 10.91
CA ALA A 92 13.96 -6.57 11.82
C ALA A 92 14.07 -5.79 13.15
N LEU A 93 13.47 -4.60 13.23
CA LEU A 93 13.43 -3.78 14.45
C LEU A 93 12.22 -4.07 15.34
N PHE A 94 11.27 -4.88 14.89
CA PHE A 94 10.13 -5.35 15.70
C PHE A 94 10.49 -6.71 16.29
N VAL A 95 11.03 -6.68 17.50
CA VAL A 95 11.66 -7.85 18.15
C VAL A 95 10.83 -8.41 19.29
N THR A 96 9.66 -7.84 19.56
CA THR A 96 8.75 -8.31 20.62
C THR A 96 7.79 -9.35 20.04
N PRO A 97 8.02 -10.67 20.24
CA PRO A 97 7.18 -11.71 19.64
C PRO A 97 5.82 -11.86 20.33
N ASP A 98 5.69 -11.37 21.57
CA ASP A 98 4.46 -11.46 22.34
C ASP A 98 3.52 -10.30 21.97
N VAL A 99 2.43 -10.64 21.27
CA VAL A 99 1.41 -9.69 20.82
C VAL A 99 0.63 -9.02 21.97
N PHE A 100 0.74 -9.53 23.20
CA PHE A 100 0.11 -8.92 24.38
C PHE A 100 1.01 -7.90 25.08
N VAL A 101 2.28 -7.78 24.66
CA VAL A 101 3.23 -6.82 25.22
C VAL A 101 3.36 -5.63 24.26
N PRO A 102 3.03 -4.40 24.69
CA PRO A 102 3.26 -3.22 23.88
C PRO A 102 4.75 -3.07 23.54
N GLU A 103 5.05 -3.00 22.24
CA GLU A 103 6.41 -2.70 21.79
C GLU A 103 6.65 -1.19 21.81
N PRO A 104 7.75 -0.71 22.46
CA PRO A 104 8.07 0.70 22.47
C PRO A 104 8.49 1.18 21.07
N VAL A 105 7.98 2.34 20.64
CA VAL A 105 8.42 3.00 19.40
C VAL A 105 9.79 3.64 19.66
N THR A 106 10.82 3.10 19.01
CA THR A 106 12.19 3.61 19.10
C THR A 106 12.51 4.59 17.97
N THR A 107 13.49 5.47 18.17
CA THR A 107 14.00 6.35 17.11
C THR A 107 14.49 5.57 15.88
N ALA A 108 15.05 4.37 16.09
CA ALA A 108 15.50 3.51 15.00
C ALA A 108 14.32 2.98 14.17
N GLN A 109 13.24 2.54 14.82
CA GLN A 109 12.01 2.10 14.13
C GLN A 109 11.38 3.25 13.34
N THR A 110 11.28 4.45 13.93
CA THR A 110 10.77 5.63 13.24
C THR A 110 11.63 5.98 12.01
N ALA A 111 12.96 6.01 12.15
CA ALA A 111 13.87 6.30 11.05
C ALA A 111 13.80 5.25 9.93
N ALA A 112 13.68 3.96 10.27
CA ALA A 112 13.48 2.88 9.30
C ALA A 112 12.11 2.98 8.62
N GLY A 113 11.08 3.43 9.34
CA GLY A 113 9.74 3.68 8.81
C GLY A 113 9.76 4.76 7.72
N TYR A 114 10.39 5.90 7.99
CA TYR A 114 10.58 6.95 6.99
C TYR A 114 11.40 6.45 5.79
N ALA A 115 12.52 5.75 6.03
CA ALA A 115 13.33 5.20 4.93
C ALA A 115 12.54 4.19 4.05
N PHE A 116 11.62 3.43 4.63
CA PHE A 116 10.73 2.56 3.87
C PHE A 116 9.71 3.35 3.04
N ILE A 117 9.06 4.36 3.64
CA ILE A 117 8.13 5.26 2.94
C ILE A 117 8.85 5.98 1.79
N ASP A 118 10.04 6.52 2.02
CA ASP A 118 10.88 7.15 1.00
C ASP A 118 11.22 6.18 -0.13
N SER A 119 11.52 4.92 0.19
CA SER A 119 11.82 3.92 -0.83
C SER A 119 10.58 3.59 -1.68
N ILE A 120 9.41 3.37 -1.07
CA ILE A 120 8.20 3.02 -1.84
C ILE A 120 7.62 4.21 -2.58
N SER A 121 7.82 5.45 -2.12
CA SER A 121 7.29 6.66 -2.75
C SER A 121 7.85 6.91 -4.15
N THR A 122 9.04 6.38 -4.42
CA THR A 122 9.69 6.43 -5.74
C THR A 122 9.16 5.38 -6.73
N THR A 123 8.32 4.44 -6.29
CA THR A 123 7.84 3.35 -7.13
C THR A 123 6.62 3.75 -7.96
N GLY A 124 6.46 3.13 -9.13
CA GLY A 124 5.30 3.34 -10.00
C GLY A 124 3.95 3.13 -9.31
N PRO A 125 3.73 2.04 -8.54
CA PRO A 125 2.49 1.84 -7.81
C PRO A 125 2.16 2.99 -6.85
N PHE A 126 3.15 3.46 -6.08
CA PHE A 126 2.93 4.56 -5.14
C PHE A 126 2.63 5.88 -5.87
N GLN A 127 3.39 6.21 -6.92
CA GLN A 127 3.16 7.44 -7.70
C GLN A 127 1.80 7.43 -8.39
N THR A 128 1.35 6.27 -8.89
CA THR A 128 -0.01 6.10 -9.44
C THR A 128 -1.07 6.33 -8.36
N MET A 129 -0.93 5.69 -7.19
CA MET A 129 -1.85 5.86 -6.07
C MET A 129 -1.90 7.33 -5.61
N TRP A 130 -0.74 7.95 -5.41
CA TRP A 130 -0.62 9.34 -4.97
C TRP A 130 -1.31 10.29 -5.94
N SER A 131 -0.98 10.19 -7.24
CA SER A 131 -1.58 11.03 -8.28
C SER A 131 -3.10 10.91 -8.30
N PHE A 132 -3.62 9.68 -8.20
CA PHE A 132 -5.06 9.42 -8.17
C PHE A 132 -5.73 10.03 -6.93
N LEU A 133 -5.12 9.88 -5.75
CA LEU A 133 -5.70 10.41 -4.52
C LEU A 133 -5.63 11.94 -4.48
N SER A 134 -4.51 12.55 -4.88
CA SER A 134 -4.37 14.00 -5.00
C SER A 134 -5.32 14.61 -6.03
N SER A 135 -5.49 13.99 -7.21
CA SER A 135 -6.42 14.50 -8.24
C SER A 135 -7.89 14.45 -7.80
N ASN A 136 -8.21 13.59 -6.82
CA ASN A 136 -9.54 13.46 -6.25
C ASN A 136 -9.68 14.17 -4.88
N GLY A 137 -8.75 15.07 -4.55
CA GLY A 137 -8.81 15.89 -3.33
C GLY A 137 -8.70 15.07 -2.03
N ARG A 138 -8.08 13.89 -2.07
CA ARG A 138 -7.87 13.02 -0.90
C ARG A 138 -6.56 13.30 -0.18
N PHE A 139 -5.62 13.96 -0.86
CA PHE A 139 -4.38 14.47 -0.31
C PHE A 139 -4.09 15.87 -0.86
N THR A 140 -3.37 16.67 -0.07
CA THR A 140 -2.83 17.97 -0.45
C THR A 140 -1.30 17.90 -0.58
N ASP A 141 -0.72 18.81 -1.38
CA ASP A 141 0.73 19.02 -1.42
C ASP A 141 1.22 19.40 -0.01
N GLY A 142 1.83 18.45 0.70
CA GLY A 142 2.28 18.59 2.10
C GLY A 142 1.98 17.40 3.01
N ASP A 143 1.22 16.41 2.54
CA ASP A 143 0.86 15.21 3.34
C ASP A 143 1.95 14.11 3.39
N LEU A 144 3.11 14.34 2.78
CA LEU A 144 4.31 13.49 2.84
C LEU A 144 5.57 14.31 3.13
#